data_AF-A0A430L3G3-F1
#
_entry.id   AF-A0A430L3G3-F1
#
_cell.length_a   1.000
_cell.length_b   1.000
_cell.length_c   1.000
_cell.angle_alpha   90.00
_cell.angle_beta   90.00
_cell.angle_gamma   90.00
#
_symmetry.space_group_name_H-M   'P 1'
#
loop_
_entity.id
_entity.type
_entity.pdbx_description
1 polymer ?
#
loop_
_entity_poly.entity_id
_entity_poly.type
_entity_poly.pdbx_seq_one_letter_code
_entity_poly.pdbx_strand_id
1 'polypeptide(L)'
;MPDHTALWKDSLLAIEVLAMAGLYLYSIDERESAHVFLGQAIRIAQLEGLHTQLPESELGPQTLTSCRDLWWTLYIMDRHFSTSLGIPMSVQDSDITTTVSPPNVGSQGDSARSLQVNLSHLLSVILTTLYKPEKTPLVTFLEQTRAILHTLAHHAQEIEKIITLKFQNSIDTMPRGTRYITLLYHQCVIVATRPLLLSVLKERLDMLGHPGDENWESFLSQTAAVISTGIKSAVKTLQILTTEYSLLEVFLPYDLEFTFGAALHLNMATALFPGVADDQGCRQLGHQVLDNMISRGNRVAAVRKQELVYLEVQCQELIAQVQQHGLQTLSLAAPDDTASELARKADEERQQRMLSADTDASGALSMAPDSINPMHCVHPHLTSNMEFLDNIGISSEDFLTIVQQIGDPDTMPENMLTLE
;
A
#
# COMPACT_ATOMS: atom_id res chain seq x y z
N MET A 1 -26.30 16.70 36.12
CA MET A 1 -25.72 16.55 34.76
C MET A 1 -24.29 17.06 34.81
N PRO A 2 -23.31 16.38 34.20
CA PRO A 2 -21.95 16.92 34.05
C PRO A 2 -21.99 18.30 33.38
N ASP A 3 -21.07 19.19 33.74
CA ASP A 3 -21.00 20.53 33.14
C ASP A 3 -20.37 20.45 31.74
N HIS A 4 -21.22 20.46 30.71
CA HIS A 4 -20.78 20.44 29.32
C HIS A 4 -20.17 21.77 28.85
N THR A 5 -20.31 22.86 29.61
CA THR A 5 -19.84 24.20 29.19
C THR A 5 -18.32 24.34 29.18
N ALA A 6 -17.61 23.50 29.95
CA ALA A 6 -16.16 23.52 30.00
C ALA A 6 -15.49 23.16 28.65
N LEU A 7 -16.09 22.23 27.88
CA LEU A 7 -15.60 21.85 26.54
C LEU A 7 -15.75 22.97 25.51
N TRP A 8 -16.70 23.89 25.72
CA TRP A 8 -17.00 24.98 24.79
C TRP A 8 -16.24 26.28 25.10
N LYS A 9 -15.58 26.38 26.26
CA LYS A 9 -14.80 27.56 26.61
C LYS A 9 -13.48 27.66 25.84
N ASP A 10 -12.90 26.51 25.49
CA ASP A 10 -11.70 26.39 24.67
C ASP A 10 -11.83 25.13 23.80
N SER A 11 -12.64 25.26 22.75
CA SER A 11 -13.03 24.15 21.88
C SER A 11 -11.85 23.58 21.10
N LEU A 12 -10.89 24.41 20.68
CA LEU A 12 -9.67 23.95 20.01
C LEU A 12 -8.82 23.07 20.93
N LEU A 13 -8.56 23.51 22.16
CA LEU A 13 -7.84 22.69 23.14
C LEU A 13 -8.60 21.40 23.46
N ALA A 14 -9.92 21.46 23.56
CA ALA A 14 -10.75 20.28 23.78
C ALA A 14 -10.60 19.26 22.63
N ILE A 15 -10.63 19.71 21.38
CA ILE A 15 -10.41 18.87 20.19
C ILE A 15 -9.03 18.20 20.26
N GLU A 16 -7.97 18.97 20.52
CA GLU A 16 -6.60 18.45 20.60
C GLU A 16 -6.43 17.39 21.70
N VAL A 17 -6.96 17.66 22.90
CA VAL A 17 -6.89 16.74 24.03
C VAL A 17 -7.65 15.45 23.75
N LEU A 18 -8.86 15.54 23.17
CA LEU A 18 -9.65 14.37 22.80
C LEU A 18 -8.97 13.55 21.69
N ALA A 19 -8.37 14.21 20.70
CA ALA A 19 -7.61 13.54 19.64
C ALA A 19 -6.40 12.79 20.21
N MET A 20 -5.62 13.43 21.08
CA MET A 20 -4.48 12.79 21.76
C MET A 20 -4.91 11.63 22.66
N ALA A 21 -6.02 11.77 23.40
CA ALA A 21 -6.58 10.69 24.20
C ALA A 21 -7.00 9.51 23.31
N GLY A 22 -7.66 9.78 22.18
CA GLY A 22 -8.00 8.77 21.17
C GLY A 22 -6.77 8.04 20.64
N LEU A 23 -5.72 8.78 20.24
CA LEU A 23 -4.46 8.19 19.77
C LEU A 23 -3.78 7.33 20.83
N TYR A 24 -3.71 7.81 22.07
CA TYR A 24 -3.13 7.05 23.19
C TYR A 24 -3.89 5.74 23.44
N LEU A 25 -5.22 5.80 23.50
CA LEU A 25 -6.06 4.62 23.73
C LEU A 25 -5.89 3.60 22.59
N TYR A 26 -5.81 4.08 21.35
CA TYR A 26 -5.57 3.22 20.20
C TYR A 26 -4.19 2.54 20.27
N SER A 27 -3.15 3.28 20.65
CA SER A 27 -1.78 2.78 20.85
C SER A 27 -1.68 1.65 21.89
N ILE A 28 -2.60 1.59 22.85
CA ILE A 28 -2.65 0.53 23.87
C ILE A 28 -3.72 -0.54 23.59
N ASP A 29 -4.26 -0.56 22.36
CA ASP A 29 -5.26 -1.51 21.88
C ASP A 29 -6.66 -1.38 22.53
N GLU A 30 -6.98 -0.23 23.14
CA GLU A 30 -8.32 0.13 23.65
C GLU A 30 -9.16 0.78 22.53
N ARG A 31 -9.39 0.02 21.45
CA ARG A 31 -9.85 0.55 20.16
C ARG A 31 -11.24 1.17 20.20
N GLU A 32 -12.17 0.60 20.97
CA GLU A 32 -13.54 1.11 21.12
C GLU A 32 -13.52 2.47 21.82
N SER A 33 -12.77 2.57 22.91
CA SER A 33 -12.59 3.83 23.64
C SER A 33 -11.92 4.88 22.76
N ALA A 34 -10.86 4.51 22.04
CA ALA A 34 -10.18 5.38 21.10
C ALA A 34 -11.13 6.00 20.07
N HIS A 35 -12.00 5.18 19.48
CA HIS A 35 -12.99 5.62 18.50
C HIS A 35 -14.01 6.59 19.11
N VAL A 36 -14.47 6.36 20.35
CA VAL A 36 -15.38 7.28 21.04
C VAL A 36 -14.74 8.65 21.26
N PHE A 37 -13.50 8.71 21.73
CA PHE A 37 -12.78 9.97 21.95
C PHE A 37 -12.52 10.72 20.64
N LEU A 38 -12.09 10.00 19.60
CA LEU A 38 -11.89 10.59 18.28
C LEU A 38 -13.20 11.13 17.69
N GLY A 39 -14.30 10.39 17.81
CA GLY A 39 -15.62 10.84 17.35
C GLY A 39 -16.09 12.11 18.06
N GLN A 40 -15.80 12.26 19.36
CA GLN A 40 -16.06 13.51 20.09
C GLN A 40 -15.22 14.68 19.55
N ALA A 41 -13.92 14.47 19.33
CA ALA A 41 -13.02 15.48 18.78
C ALA A 41 -13.51 15.96 17.40
N ILE A 42 -13.86 15.02 16.51
CA ILE A 42 -14.40 15.31 15.17
C ILE A 42 -15.71 16.10 15.27
N ARG A 43 -16.62 15.71 16.17
CA ARG A 43 -17.90 16.39 16.31
C ARG A 43 -17.74 17.83 16.77
N ILE A 44 -16.83 18.11 17.71
CA ILE A 44 -16.54 19.47 18.15
C ILE A 44 -15.86 20.26 17.01
N ALA A 45 -14.90 19.65 16.29
CA ALA A 45 -14.26 20.27 15.13
C ALA A 45 -15.26 20.63 14.01
N GLN A 46 -16.27 19.78 13.78
CA GLN A 46 -17.36 20.10 12.86
C GLN A 46 -18.20 21.29 13.32
N LEU A 47 -18.52 21.36 14.62
CA LEU A 47 -19.31 22.47 15.19
C LEU A 47 -18.55 23.80 15.16
N GLU A 48 -17.23 23.76 15.26
CA GLU A 48 -16.32 24.90 15.07
C GLU A 48 -16.02 25.20 13.58
N GLY A 49 -16.57 24.40 12.65
CA GLY A 49 -16.45 24.65 11.21
C GLY A 49 -15.10 24.26 10.58
N LEU A 50 -14.24 23.50 11.27
CA LEU A 50 -12.87 23.18 10.81
C LEU A 50 -12.83 22.39 9.48
N HIS A 51 -13.90 21.65 9.18
CA HIS A 51 -14.13 20.96 7.91
C HIS A 51 -14.41 21.87 6.72
N THR A 52 -14.63 23.17 6.97
CA THR A 52 -14.98 24.18 5.97
C THR A 52 -13.89 25.24 5.80
N GLN A 53 -14.05 26.12 4.82
CA GLN A 53 -13.15 27.26 4.63
C GLN A 53 -13.45 28.34 5.67
N LEU A 54 -12.62 28.39 6.72
CA LEU A 54 -12.71 29.40 7.77
C LEU A 54 -12.24 30.79 7.28
N PRO A 55 -12.83 31.89 7.77
CA PRO A 55 -12.50 33.25 7.32
C PRO A 55 -11.14 33.71 7.84
N GLU A 56 -10.14 33.81 6.95
CA GLU A 56 -8.78 34.26 7.30
C GLU A 56 -8.75 35.68 7.89
N SER A 57 -9.61 36.57 7.41
CA SER A 57 -9.69 37.96 7.88
C SER A 57 -10.07 38.10 9.35
N GLU A 58 -10.77 37.09 9.91
CA GLU A 58 -11.26 37.11 11.29
C GLU A 58 -10.31 36.37 12.24
N LEU A 59 -9.77 35.22 11.80
CA LEU A 59 -8.96 34.33 12.64
C LEU A 59 -7.45 34.60 12.55
N GLY A 60 -7.01 35.22 11.45
CA GLY A 60 -5.60 35.35 11.08
C GLY A 60 -4.98 34.06 10.51
N PRO A 61 -3.84 34.18 9.81
CA PRO A 61 -3.25 33.08 9.04
C PRO A 61 -2.69 31.93 9.91
N GLN A 62 -2.22 32.23 11.12
CA GLN A 62 -1.65 31.23 12.03
C GLN A 62 -2.74 30.29 12.57
N THR A 63 -3.80 30.86 13.15
CA THR A 63 -4.94 30.11 13.66
C THR A 63 -5.59 29.27 12.57
N LEU A 64 -5.77 29.84 11.37
CA LEU A 64 -6.33 29.11 10.23
C LEU A 64 -5.47 27.90 9.85
N THR A 65 -4.15 28.06 9.85
CA THR A 65 -3.22 26.95 9.60
C THR A 65 -3.33 25.86 10.66
N SER A 66 -3.38 26.23 11.95
CA SER A 66 -3.58 25.27 13.05
C SER A 66 -4.91 24.53 12.93
N CYS A 67 -6.01 25.23 12.66
CA CYS A 67 -7.33 24.62 12.46
C CYS A 67 -7.35 23.64 11.29
N ARG A 68 -6.72 24.00 10.16
CA ARG A 68 -6.60 23.12 8.99
C ARG A 68 -5.78 21.88 9.31
N ASP A 69 -4.62 22.05 9.95
CA ASP A 69 -3.73 20.95 10.29
C ASP A 69 -4.39 20.00 11.28
N LEU A 70 -5.14 20.53 12.25
CA LEU A 70 -5.94 19.77 13.19
C LEU A 70 -7.04 18.98 12.49
N TRP A 71 -7.80 19.61 11.58
CA TRP A 71 -8.83 18.93 10.78
C TRP A 71 -8.27 17.73 10.01
N TRP A 72 -7.20 17.94 9.25
CA TRP A 72 -6.64 16.86 8.43
C TRP A 72 -5.98 15.76 9.28
N THR A 73 -5.47 16.11 10.47
CA THR A 73 -5.01 15.10 11.44
C THR A 73 -6.18 14.23 11.92
N LEU A 74 -7.29 14.84 12.33
CA LEU A 74 -8.50 14.11 12.74
C LEU A 74 -9.05 13.24 11.60
N TYR A 75 -9.06 13.78 10.38
CA TYR A 75 -9.50 13.07 9.18
C TYR A 75 -8.66 11.82 8.94
N ILE A 76 -7.32 11.94 8.95
CA ILE A 76 -6.41 10.80 8.76
C ILE A 76 -6.61 9.75 9.86
N MET A 77 -6.75 10.18 11.12
CA MET A 77 -7.04 9.28 12.23
C MET A 77 -8.38 8.55 12.05
N ASP A 78 -9.44 9.25 11.64
CA ASP A 78 -10.77 8.67 11.41
C ASP A 78 -10.72 7.59 10.32
N ARG A 79 -10.09 7.90 9.19
CA ARG A 79 -9.96 6.95 8.07
C ARG A 79 -9.18 5.71 8.49
N HIS A 80 -8.11 5.90 9.25
CA HIS A 80 -7.27 4.81 9.71
C HIS A 80 -7.99 3.93 10.74
N PHE A 81 -8.55 4.54 11.79
CA PHE A 81 -9.23 3.80 12.86
C PHE A 81 -10.46 3.06 12.34
N SER A 82 -11.27 3.72 11.52
CA SER A 82 -12.46 3.12 10.92
C SER A 82 -12.10 1.92 10.03
N THR A 83 -11.03 2.05 9.23
CA THR A 83 -10.55 0.94 8.39
C THR A 83 -10.04 -0.24 9.22
N SER A 84 -9.26 0.01 10.28
CA SER A 84 -8.74 -1.07 11.14
C SER A 84 -9.85 -1.78 11.93
N LEU A 85 -10.89 -1.04 12.32
CA LEU A 85 -12.07 -1.59 13.01
C LEU A 85 -13.11 -2.21 12.08
N GLY A 86 -13.03 -1.97 10.76
CA GLY A 86 -14.04 -2.42 9.80
C GLY A 86 -15.39 -1.73 9.98
N ILE A 87 -15.39 -0.46 10.37
CA ILE A 87 -16.61 0.34 10.61
C ILE A 87 -16.70 1.52 9.63
N PRO A 88 -17.90 2.09 9.41
CA PRO A 88 -18.07 3.27 8.58
C PRO A 88 -17.32 4.49 9.14
N MET A 89 -16.79 5.32 8.25
CA MET A 89 -16.12 6.55 8.62
C MET A 89 -17.09 7.62 9.15
N SER A 90 -16.60 8.48 10.06
CA SER A 90 -17.45 9.45 10.78
C SER A 90 -17.89 10.65 9.94
N VAL A 91 -17.15 10.97 8.87
CA VAL A 91 -17.35 12.17 8.03
C VAL A 91 -17.44 11.77 6.56
N GLN A 92 -18.43 12.29 5.82
CA GLN A 92 -18.47 12.10 4.37
C GLN A 92 -17.57 13.11 3.67
N ASP A 93 -16.83 12.67 2.65
CA ASP A 93 -15.91 13.56 1.93
C ASP A 93 -16.62 14.71 1.21
N SER A 94 -17.89 14.53 0.83
CA SER A 94 -18.73 15.57 0.21
C SER A 94 -18.99 16.78 1.12
N ASP A 95 -18.84 16.61 2.43
CA ASP A 95 -19.10 17.67 3.42
C ASP A 95 -17.86 18.54 3.66
N ILE A 96 -16.70 18.17 3.11
CA ILE A 96 -15.42 18.82 3.39
C ILE A 96 -15.11 19.85 2.30
N THR A 97 -14.95 21.11 2.70
CA THR A 97 -14.57 22.20 1.78
C THR A 97 -13.26 22.88 2.13
N THR A 98 -12.70 22.59 3.32
CA THR A 98 -11.35 23.02 3.68
C THR A 98 -10.33 22.39 2.74
N THR A 99 -9.35 23.16 2.28
CA THR A 99 -8.32 22.66 1.35
C THR A 99 -7.16 22.03 2.11
N VAL A 100 -6.53 21.01 1.56
CA VAL A 100 -5.31 20.42 2.16
C VAL A 100 -4.12 21.37 2.02
N SER A 101 -4.02 22.03 0.86
CA SER A 101 -2.99 23.04 0.56
C SER A 101 -3.68 24.34 0.12
N PRO A 102 -3.43 25.49 0.77
CA PRO A 102 -3.97 26.77 0.32
C PRO A 102 -3.27 27.22 -1.00
N PRO A 103 -4.00 27.86 -1.93
CA PRO A 103 -3.54 28.10 -3.30
C PRO A 103 -2.33 29.05 -3.50
N ASN A 104 -1.67 29.52 -2.45
CA ASN A 104 -0.54 30.46 -2.53
C ASN A 104 0.68 30.12 -1.66
N VAL A 105 0.73 28.92 -1.07
CA VAL A 105 1.87 28.45 -0.28
C VAL A 105 2.37 27.16 -0.91
N GLY A 106 3.22 27.30 -1.93
CA GLY A 106 3.85 26.16 -2.61
C GLY A 106 5.05 25.62 -1.84
N SER A 107 4.88 25.25 -0.56
CA SER A 107 5.97 24.62 0.18
C SER A 107 5.98 23.11 -0.07
N GLN A 108 7.18 22.50 -0.07
CA GLN A 108 7.34 21.05 -0.25
C GLN A 108 6.73 20.22 0.90
N GLY A 109 6.41 20.83 2.05
CA GLY A 109 5.67 20.18 3.15
C GLY A 109 4.20 19.95 2.81
N ASP A 110 3.63 20.80 1.96
CA ASP A 110 2.22 20.76 1.57
C ASP A 110 1.92 19.60 0.62
N SER A 111 2.89 19.15 -0.19
CA SER A 111 2.72 18.00 -1.09
C SER A 111 2.70 16.66 -0.35
N ALA A 112 3.53 16.50 0.68
CA ALA A 112 3.56 15.27 1.48
C ALA A 112 2.28 15.09 2.30
N ARG A 113 1.77 16.17 2.91
CA ARG A 113 0.49 16.15 3.64
C ARG A 113 -0.69 15.91 2.70
N SER A 114 -0.72 16.57 1.55
CA SER A 114 -1.72 16.32 0.50
C SER A 114 -1.77 14.84 0.13
N LEU A 115 -0.61 14.24 -0.13
CA LEU A 115 -0.52 12.83 -0.47
C LEU A 115 -0.96 11.92 0.69
N GLN A 116 -0.59 12.24 1.94
CA GLN A 116 -1.05 11.48 3.10
C GLN A 116 -2.58 11.51 3.25
N VAL A 117 -3.19 12.67 3.05
CA VAL A 117 -4.66 12.82 3.04
C VAL A 117 -5.27 12.01 1.89
N ASN A 118 -4.73 12.13 0.68
CA ASN A 118 -5.22 11.42 -0.50
C ASN A 118 -5.14 9.90 -0.34
N LEU A 119 -4.04 9.37 0.21
CA LEU A 119 -3.90 7.94 0.50
C LEU A 119 -4.86 7.49 1.61
N SER A 120 -5.10 8.30 2.63
CA SER A 120 -6.08 8.00 3.70
C SER A 120 -7.52 8.01 3.17
N HIS A 121 -7.84 8.93 2.27
CA HIS A 121 -9.10 8.96 1.53
C HIS A 121 -9.24 7.71 0.66
N LEU A 122 -8.22 7.37 -0.12
CA LEU A 122 -8.22 6.18 -0.97
C LEU A 122 -8.41 4.90 -0.17
N LEU A 123 -7.82 4.77 1.01
CA LEU A 123 -8.04 3.64 1.90
C LEU A 123 -9.53 3.49 2.27
N SER A 124 -10.22 4.62 2.46
CA SER A 124 -11.66 4.66 2.71
C SER A 124 -12.49 4.27 1.49
N VAL A 125 -12.08 4.71 0.30
CA VAL A 125 -12.68 4.31 -0.98
C VAL A 125 -12.53 2.81 -1.19
N ILE A 126 -11.36 2.24 -0.92
CA ILE A 126 -11.11 0.79 -1.01
C ILE A 126 -12.08 0.03 -0.11
N LEU A 127 -12.19 0.43 1.17
CA LEU A 127 -13.06 -0.26 2.13
C LEU A 127 -14.54 -0.21 1.68
N THR A 128 -15.04 0.97 1.33
CA THR A 128 -16.44 1.16 0.94
C THR A 128 -16.79 0.56 -0.42
N THR A 129 -15.80 0.37 -1.30
CA THR A 129 -16.01 -0.18 -2.65
C THR A 129 -15.89 -1.69 -2.67
N LEU A 130 -14.84 -2.25 -2.03
CA LEU A 130 -14.47 -3.67 -2.17
C LEU A 130 -14.94 -4.55 -1.02
N TYR A 131 -15.19 -4.00 0.17
CA TYR A 131 -15.58 -4.77 1.37
C TYR A 131 -17.07 -4.58 1.66
N LYS A 132 -17.91 -5.04 0.74
CA LYS A 132 -19.37 -4.94 0.86
C LYS A 132 -19.94 -6.11 1.66
N PRO A 133 -21.06 -5.93 2.39
CA PRO A 133 -21.75 -7.04 3.04
C PRO A 133 -22.29 -8.07 2.05
N GLU A 134 -22.62 -7.63 0.83
CA GLU A 134 -23.12 -8.49 -0.23
C GLU A 134 -22.01 -9.07 -1.10
N LYS A 135 -22.24 -10.31 -1.52
CA LYS A 135 -21.41 -11.00 -2.53
C LYS A 135 -21.27 -10.15 -3.80
N THR A 136 -20.04 -9.89 -4.19
CA THR A 136 -19.71 -9.15 -5.41
C THR A 136 -19.22 -10.10 -6.51
N PRO A 137 -19.81 -10.09 -7.72
CA PRO A 137 -19.29 -10.88 -8.84
C PRO A 137 -17.84 -10.51 -9.16
N LEU A 138 -17.01 -11.51 -9.50
CA LEU A 138 -15.58 -11.30 -9.78
C LEU A 138 -15.33 -10.20 -10.80
N VAL A 139 -16.11 -10.15 -11.88
CA VAL A 139 -15.99 -9.13 -12.94
C VAL A 139 -16.12 -7.72 -12.36
N THR A 140 -17.18 -7.48 -11.60
CA THR A 140 -17.44 -6.18 -10.96
C THR A 140 -16.35 -5.82 -9.95
N PHE A 141 -15.86 -6.80 -9.20
CA PHE A 141 -14.75 -6.57 -8.27
C PHE A 141 -13.46 -6.20 -9.00
N LEU A 142 -13.14 -6.88 -10.09
CA LEU A 142 -11.93 -6.60 -10.89
C LEU A 142 -12.00 -5.24 -11.55
N GLU A 143 -13.17 -4.81 -12.04
CA GLU A 143 -13.38 -3.45 -12.56
C GLU A 143 -13.15 -2.38 -11.48
N GLN A 144 -13.71 -2.58 -10.29
CA GLN A 144 -13.53 -1.66 -9.16
C GLN A 144 -12.07 -1.62 -8.71
N THR A 145 -11.42 -2.78 -8.62
CA THR A 145 -10.00 -2.90 -8.25
C THR A 145 -9.11 -2.24 -9.31
N ARG A 146 -9.43 -2.39 -10.60
CA ARG A 146 -8.72 -1.73 -11.70
C ARG A 146 -8.78 -0.20 -11.56
N ALA A 147 -9.95 0.36 -11.25
CA ALA A 147 -10.11 1.80 -11.02
C ALA A 147 -9.27 2.28 -9.82
N ILE A 148 -9.24 1.50 -8.73
CA ILE A 148 -8.42 1.77 -7.55
C ILE A 148 -6.92 1.74 -7.89
N LEU A 149 -6.46 0.72 -8.61
CA LEU A 149 -5.05 0.57 -9.02
C LEU A 149 -4.61 1.69 -9.97
N HIS A 150 -5.50 2.17 -10.84
CA HIS A 150 -5.21 3.35 -11.67
C HIS A 150 -5.02 4.62 -10.83
N THR A 151 -5.84 4.83 -9.79
CA THR A 151 -5.64 5.93 -8.84
C THR A 151 -4.33 5.78 -8.06
N LEU A 152 -3.98 4.56 -7.65
CA LEU A 152 -2.69 4.27 -7.01
C LEU A 152 -1.49 4.56 -7.92
N ALA A 153 -1.60 4.30 -9.23
CA ALA A 153 -0.56 4.65 -10.20
C ALA A 153 -0.30 6.16 -10.24
N HIS A 154 -1.35 6.98 -10.15
CA HIS A 154 -1.19 8.43 -10.07
C HIS A 154 -0.49 8.86 -8.77
N HIS A 155 -0.87 8.30 -7.63
CA HIS A 155 -0.19 8.58 -6.36
C HIS A 155 1.24 8.06 -6.33
N ALA A 156 1.55 6.94 -6.99
CA ALA A 156 2.92 6.46 -7.16
C ALA A 156 3.79 7.51 -7.89
N GLN A 157 3.28 8.15 -8.95
CA GLN A 157 3.98 9.25 -9.63
C GLN A 157 4.22 10.45 -8.69
N GLU A 158 3.27 10.76 -7.81
CA GLU A 158 3.43 11.83 -6.82
C GLU A 158 4.49 11.47 -5.77
N ILE A 159 4.49 10.22 -5.28
CA ILE A 159 5.53 9.68 -4.38
C ILE A 159 6.91 9.77 -5.05
N GLU A 160 7.04 9.28 -6.28
CA GLU A 160 8.26 9.33 -7.08
C GLU A 160 8.77 10.77 -7.21
N LYS A 161 7.89 11.73 -7.50
CA LYS A 161 8.25 13.16 -7.56
C LYS A 161 8.74 13.68 -6.21
N ILE A 162 8.02 13.39 -5.12
CA ILE A 162 8.40 13.84 -3.77
C ILE A 162 9.76 13.29 -3.35
N ILE A 163 10.01 12.00 -3.60
CA ILE A 163 11.29 11.37 -3.31
C ILE A 163 12.37 11.96 -4.23
N THR A 164 12.14 12.09 -5.53
CA THR A 164 13.15 12.65 -6.46
C THR A 164 13.59 14.06 -6.03
N LEU A 165 12.63 14.91 -5.67
CA LEU A 165 12.90 16.28 -5.24
C LEU A 165 13.60 16.37 -3.88
N LYS A 166 13.31 15.45 -2.94
CA LYS A 166 13.93 15.44 -1.61
C LYS A 166 15.32 14.81 -1.58
N PHE A 167 15.60 13.89 -2.50
CA PHE A 167 16.83 13.09 -2.49
C PHE A 167 17.87 13.49 -3.54
N GLN A 168 17.59 14.50 -4.37
CA GLN A 168 18.60 15.09 -5.26
C GLN A 168 19.87 15.60 -4.52
N ASN A 169 19.82 15.77 -3.19
CA ASN A 169 20.90 16.39 -2.40
C ASN A 169 21.34 15.61 -1.14
N SER A 170 20.89 14.37 -0.90
CA SER A 170 21.30 13.62 0.31
C SER A 170 21.38 12.12 0.04
N ILE A 171 22.48 11.51 0.49
CA ILE A 171 22.82 10.11 0.23
C ILE A 171 22.20 9.14 1.26
N ASP A 172 21.75 9.59 2.44
CA ASP A 172 21.79 8.65 3.59
C ASP A 172 20.53 8.35 4.39
N THR A 173 19.33 8.90 4.14
CA THR A 173 18.14 8.40 4.88
C THR A 173 16.80 8.85 4.31
N MET A 174 15.80 7.96 4.27
CA MET A 174 14.43 8.33 3.95
C MET A 174 13.81 9.18 5.08
N PRO A 175 13.36 10.43 4.81
CA PRO A 175 12.70 11.22 5.84
C PRO A 175 11.49 10.44 6.40
N ARG A 176 11.34 10.41 7.74
CA ARG A 176 10.29 9.66 8.46
C ARG A 176 8.89 9.84 7.87
N GLY A 177 8.54 11.08 7.49
CA GLY A 177 7.24 11.37 6.86
C GLY A 177 7.06 10.69 5.51
N THR A 178 8.12 10.58 4.71
CA THR A 178 8.07 9.86 3.42
C THR A 178 7.98 8.35 3.63
N ARG A 179 8.67 7.80 4.64
CA ARG A 179 8.53 6.38 5.03
C ARG A 179 7.08 6.02 5.36
N TYR A 180 6.42 6.81 6.21
CA TYR A 180 5.02 6.60 6.55
C TYR A 180 4.11 6.64 5.32
N ILE A 181 4.31 7.62 4.42
CA ILE A 181 3.53 7.74 3.18
C ILE A 181 3.71 6.51 2.28
N THR A 182 4.94 6.02 2.12
CA THR A 182 5.22 4.80 1.33
C THR A 182 4.58 3.57 1.96
N LEU A 183 4.62 3.44 3.30
CA LEU A 183 3.94 2.35 4.01
C LEU A 183 2.42 2.41 3.85
N LEU A 184 1.82 3.61 3.96
CA LEU A 184 0.39 3.81 3.76
C LEU A 184 -0.03 3.49 2.31
N TYR A 185 0.82 3.84 1.34
CA TYR A 185 0.62 3.47 -0.06
C TYR A 185 0.59 1.95 -0.26
N HIS A 186 1.56 1.21 0.28
CA HIS A 186 1.53 -0.26 0.21
C HIS A 186 0.36 -0.85 0.98
N GLN A 187 -0.05 -0.24 2.09
CA GLN A 187 -1.24 -0.66 2.82
C GLN A 187 -2.50 -0.58 1.95
N CYS A 188 -2.67 0.49 1.16
CA CYS A 188 -3.78 0.58 0.20
C CYS A 188 -3.76 -0.58 -0.80
N VAL A 189 -2.59 -0.93 -1.35
CA VAL A 189 -2.45 -2.08 -2.27
C VAL A 189 -2.79 -3.40 -1.57
N ILE A 190 -2.25 -3.64 -0.38
CA ILE A 190 -2.50 -4.86 0.41
C ILE A 190 -3.99 -4.99 0.72
N VAL A 191 -4.65 -3.91 1.14
CA VAL A 191 -6.08 -3.92 1.47
C VAL A 191 -6.93 -4.09 0.21
N ALA A 192 -6.56 -3.50 -0.92
CA ALA A 192 -7.32 -3.65 -2.18
C ALA A 192 -7.25 -5.07 -2.76
N THR A 193 -6.13 -5.76 -2.57
CA THR A 193 -5.88 -7.10 -3.16
C THR A 193 -6.29 -8.25 -2.24
N ARG A 194 -6.37 -8.01 -0.93
CA ARG A 194 -6.70 -9.01 0.11
C ARG A 194 -8.00 -9.79 -0.13
N PRO A 195 -9.11 -9.20 -0.64
CA PRO A 195 -10.35 -9.97 -0.85
C PRO A 195 -10.18 -11.14 -1.81
N LEU A 196 -9.27 -11.04 -2.79
CA LEU A 196 -8.96 -12.16 -3.70
C LEU A 196 -8.33 -13.34 -2.94
N LEU A 197 -7.31 -13.06 -2.11
CA LEU A 197 -6.71 -14.09 -1.27
C LEU A 197 -7.72 -14.70 -0.30
N LEU A 198 -8.52 -13.88 0.37
CA LEU A 198 -9.52 -14.35 1.31
C LEU A 198 -10.58 -15.24 0.65
N SER A 199 -11.00 -14.90 -0.57
CA SER A 199 -12.01 -15.68 -1.29
C SER A 199 -11.48 -17.05 -1.70
N VAL A 200 -10.25 -17.11 -2.21
CA VAL A 200 -9.58 -18.39 -2.50
C VAL A 200 -9.39 -19.20 -1.20
N LEU A 201 -9.00 -18.55 -0.10
CA LEU A 201 -8.82 -19.20 1.19
C LEU A 201 -10.13 -19.79 1.74
N LYS A 202 -11.22 -19.02 1.69
CA LYS A 202 -12.55 -19.48 2.12
C LYS A 202 -13.01 -20.68 1.30
N GLU A 203 -12.97 -20.59 -0.02
CA GLU A 203 -13.40 -21.68 -0.91
C GLU A 203 -12.56 -22.94 -0.69
N ARG A 204 -11.25 -22.79 -0.46
CA ARG A 204 -10.37 -23.91 -0.12
C ARG A 204 -10.78 -24.59 1.18
N LEU A 205 -11.13 -23.81 2.21
CA LEU A 205 -11.62 -24.36 3.47
C LEU A 205 -12.95 -25.09 3.31
N ASP A 206 -13.85 -24.58 2.46
CA ASP A 206 -15.14 -25.23 2.16
C ASP A 206 -14.95 -26.56 1.40
N MET A 207 -14.01 -26.60 0.44
CA MET A 207 -13.70 -27.81 -0.34
C MET A 207 -13.10 -28.95 0.49
N LEU A 208 -12.42 -28.65 1.60
CA LEU A 208 -11.96 -29.69 2.53
C LEU A 208 -13.13 -30.50 3.12
N GLY A 209 -14.32 -29.90 3.25
CA GLY A 209 -15.54 -30.59 3.68
C GLY A 209 -16.31 -31.27 2.55
N HIS A 210 -16.20 -30.76 1.32
CA HIS A 210 -16.98 -31.18 0.16
C HIS A 210 -16.12 -31.18 -1.12
N PRO A 211 -15.57 -32.34 -1.55
CA PRO A 211 -14.75 -32.41 -2.75
C PRO A 211 -15.59 -32.04 -3.99
N GLY A 212 -15.32 -30.87 -4.55
CA GLY A 212 -15.91 -30.36 -5.79
C GLY A 212 -14.92 -30.42 -6.96
N ASP A 213 -15.34 -29.93 -8.12
CA ASP A 213 -14.47 -29.79 -9.29
C ASP A 213 -13.57 -28.55 -9.14
N GLU A 214 -12.26 -28.76 -9.08
CA GLU A 214 -11.26 -27.70 -8.85
C GLU A 214 -10.80 -27.09 -10.17
N ASN A 215 -11.52 -26.09 -10.71
CA ASN A 215 -11.03 -25.33 -11.85
C ASN A 215 -10.65 -23.89 -11.48
N TRP A 216 -9.39 -23.72 -11.09
CA TRP A 216 -8.80 -22.43 -10.74
C TRP A 216 -8.14 -21.70 -11.90
N GLU A 217 -7.98 -22.33 -13.07
CA GLU A 217 -7.22 -21.76 -14.19
C GLU A 217 -7.82 -20.44 -14.68
N SER A 218 -9.14 -20.42 -14.89
CA SER A 218 -9.87 -19.23 -15.35
C SER A 218 -9.75 -18.09 -14.35
N PHE A 219 -9.96 -18.37 -13.06
CA PHE A 219 -9.82 -17.37 -11.99
C PHE A 219 -8.39 -16.82 -11.90
N LEU A 220 -7.38 -17.69 -11.84
CA LEU A 220 -5.98 -17.29 -11.68
C LEU A 220 -5.47 -16.55 -12.92
N SER A 221 -5.90 -16.93 -14.12
CA SER A 221 -5.51 -16.23 -15.35
C SER A 221 -5.87 -14.74 -15.34
N GLN A 222 -6.90 -14.35 -14.59
CA GLN A 222 -7.40 -12.98 -14.51
C GLN A 222 -6.96 -12.24 -13.24
N THR A 223 -6.64 -12.97 -12.17
CA THR A 223 -6.38 -12.39 -10.84
C THR A 223 -4.92 -12.46 -10.43
N ALA A 224 -4.08 -13.29 -11.09
CA ALA A 224 -2.71 -13.55 -10.66
C ALA A 224 -1.85 -12.29 -10.57
N ALA A 225 -1.96 -11.38 -11.55
CA ALA A 225 -1.22 -10.12 -11.53
C ALA A 225 -1.61 -9.24 -10.32
N VAL A 226 -2.91 -9.14 -10.03
CA VAL A 226 -3.45 -8.34 -8.92
C VAL A 226 -3.01 -8.95 -7.57
N ILE A 227 -3.12 -10.26 -7.42
CA ILE A 227 -2.67 -10.97 -6.21
C ILE A 227 -1.15 -10.77 -6.01
N SER A 228 -0.36 -10.94 -7.08
CA SER A 228 1.09 -10.76 -7.04
C SER A 228 1.49 -9.34 -6.62
N THR A 229 0.71 -8.34 -7.03
CA THR A 229 0.92 -6.93 -6.65
C THR A 229 0.74 -6.72 -5.14
N GLY A 230 -0.27 -7.36 -4.55
CA GLY A 230 -0.49 -7.38 -3.09
C GLY A 230 0.67 -8.03 -2.34
N ILE A 231 1.13 -9.18 -2.83
CA ILE A 231 2.28 -9.92 -2.27
C ILE A 231 3.54 -9.05 -2.32
N LYS A 232 3.88 -8.47 -3.47
CA LYS A 232 5.03 -7.56 -3.62
C LYS A 232 4.96 -6.38 -2.65
N SER A 233 3.79 -5.77 -2.50
CA SER A 233 3.61 -4.67 -1.52
C SER A 233 3.80 -5.12 -0.07
N ALA A 234 3.34 -6.31 0.29
CA ALA A 234 3.53 -6.86 1.63
C ALA A 234 5.01 -7.16 1.92
N VAL A 235 5.73 -7.77 0.97
CA VAL A 235 7.19 -7.95 1.08
C VAL A 235 7.88 -6.61 1.25
N LYS A 236 7.55 -5.62 0.41
CA LYS A 236 8.16 -4.29 0.47
C LYS A 236 7.90 -3.57 1.79
N THR A 237 6.69 -3.70 2.33
CA THR A 237 6.32 -3.13 3.64
C THR A 237 7.26 -3.64 4.73
N LEU A 238 7.51 -4.95 4.79
CA LEU A 238 8.42 -5.53 5.77
C LEU A 238 9.88 -5.12 5.54
N GLN A 239 10.32 -5.01 4.29
CA GLN A 239 11.65 -4.51 3.96
C GLN A 239 11.85 -3.06 4.44
N ILE A 240 10.92 -2.15 4.13
CA ILE A 240 10.97 -0.74 4.56
C ILE A 240 10.97 -0.63 6.10
N LEU A 241 10.24 -1.50 6.78
CA LEU A 241 10.18 -1.51 8.25
C LEU A 241 11.49 -2.00 8.89
N THR A 242 12.25 -2.83 8.19
CA THR A 242 13.50 -3.45 8.67
C THR A 242 14.78 -2.72 8.24
N THR A 243 14.73 -1.86 7.21
CA THR A 243 15.91 -1.10 6.74
C THR A 243 16.55 -0.27 7.87
N GLU A 244 15.75 0.36 8.73
CA GLU A 244 16.23 1.17 9.85
C GLU A 244 15.33 1.05 11.10
N TYR A 245 15.68 0.12 11.99
CA TYR A 245 14.95 -0.11 13.25
C TYR A 245 14.93 1.11 14.19
N SER A 246 15.89 2.03 14.05
CA SER A 246 15.93 3.30 14.81
C SER A 246 14.73 4.20 14.53
N LEU A 247 14.12 4.08 13.34
CA LEU A 247 12.98 4.88 12.92
C LEU A 247 11.64 4.30 13.38
N LEU A 248 11.61 3.10 13.98
CA LEU A 248 10.36 2.48 14.43
C LEU A 248 9.69 3.29 15.55
N GLU A 249 8.43 3.64 15.32
CA GLU A 249 7.56 4.35 16.24
C GLU A 249 6.94 3.37 17.25
N VAL A 250 7.74 2.87 18.19
CA VAL A 250 7.34 1.77 19.08
C VAL A 250 6.06 2.03 19.89
N PHE A 251 5.72 3.28 20.16
CA PHE A 251 4.48 3.61 20.88
C PHE A 251 3.28 3.83 19.96
N LEU A 252 3.48 4.38 18.76
CA LEU A 252 2.36 4.64 17.84
C LEU A 252 1.92 3.33 17.17
N PRO A 253 0.64 3.21 16.80
CA PRO A 253 0.10 1.93 16.33
C PRO A 253 0.54 1.57 14.91
N TYR A 254 0.96 2.56 14.12
CA TYR A 254 1.05 2.44 12.67
C TYR A 254 2.06 1.38 12.20
N ASP A 255 3.31 1.44 12.67
CA ASP A 255 4.36 0.47 12.28
C ASP A 255 3.95 -0.97 12.68
N LEU A 256 3.27 -1.13 13.83
CA LEU A 256 2.74 -2.43 14.26
C LEU A 256 1.65 -2.93 13.30
N GLU A 257 0.70 -2.07 12.93
CA GLU A 257 -0.38 -2.44 12.02
C GLU A 257 0.11 -2.74 10.61
N PHE A 258 1.05 -1.97 10.08
CA PHE A 258 1.69 -2.25 8.79
C PHE A 258 2.43 -3.59 8.83
N THR A 259 3.18 -3.86 9.90
CA THR A 259 3.89 -5.13 10.07
C THR A 259 2.92 -6.30 10.08
N PHE A 260 1.89 -6.24 10.93
CA PHE A 260 0.93 -7.32 11.09
C PHE A 260 0.10 -7.52 9.81
N GLY A 261 -0.36 -6.43 9.18
CA GLY A 261 -1.14 -6.46 7.95
C GLY A 261 -0.38 -7.08 6.77
N ALA A 262 0.91 -6.75 6.63
CA ALA A 262 1.78 -7.35 5.61
C ALA A 262 2.07 -8.82 5.89
N ALA A 263 2.46 -9.16 7.13
CA ALA A 263 2.75 -10.55 7.51
C ALA A 263 1.53 -11.46 7.36
N LEU A 264 0.33 -10.99 7.74
CA LEU A 264 -0.91 -11.72 7.52
C LEU A 264 -1.20 -11.97 6.04
N HIS A 265 -0.99 -10.95 5.20
CA HIS A 265 -1.18 -11.08 3.75
C HIS A 265 -0.22 -12.11 3.14
N LEU A 266 1.04 -12.10 3.56
CA LEU A 266 2.05 -13.08 3.13
C LEU A 266 1.73 -14.49 3.63
N ASN A 267 1.29 -14.64 4.87
CA ASN A 267 0.88 -15.95 5.40
C ASN A 267 -0.27 -16.57 4.59
N MET A 268 -1.29 -15.78 4.24
CA MET A 268 -2.36 -16.24 3.35
C MET A 268 -1.81 -16.60 1.96
N ALA A 269 -0.95 -15.76 1.40
CA ALA A 269 -0.34 -16.02 0.10
C ALA A 269 0.50 -17.29 0.07
N THR A 270 1.36 -17.53 1.08
CA THR A 270 2.15 -18.77 1.19
C THR A 270 1.24 -19.99 1.35
N ALA A 271 0.17 -19.88 2.14
CA ALA A 271 -0.78 -20.98 2.35
C ALA A 271 -1.48 -21.42 1.06
N LEU A 272 -1.78 -20.45 0.19
CA LEU A 272 -2.49 -20.68 -1.06
C LEU A 272 -1.54 -21.00 -2.22
N PHE A 273 -0.38 -20.35 -2.28
CA PHE A 273 0.59 -20.41 -3.37
C PHE A 273 1.99 -20.69 -2.81
N PRO A 274 2.30 -21.94 -2.44
CA PRO A 274 3.60 -22.29 -1.89
C PRO A 274 4.74 -21.90 -2.85
N GLY A 275 5.72 -21.14 -2.33
CA GLY A 275 6.88 -20.69 -3.10
C GLY A 275 6.70 -19.38 -3.87
N VAL A 276 5.57 -18.67 -3.74
CA VAL A 276 5.34 -17.38 -4.40
C VAL A 276 6.29 -16.26 -3.96
N ALA A 277 6.82 -16.36 -2.74
CA ALA A 277 7.81 -15.45 -2.18
C ALA A 277 8.80 -16.22 -1.31
N ASP A 278 9.88 -15.57 -0.88
CA ASP A 278 10.77 -16.09 0.17
C ASP A 278 10.02 -16.13 1.52
N ASP A 279 9.23 -17.18 1.74
CA ASP A 279 8.38 -17.35 2.93
C ASP A 279 9.21 -17.25 4.21
N GLN A 280 10.36 -17.91 4.24
CA GLN A 280 11.20 -17.94 5.43
C GLN A 280 11.81 -16.56 5.70
N GLY A 281 12.35 -15.88 4.68
CA GLY A 281 12.89 -14.54 4.82
C GLY A 281 11.83 -13.52 5.22
N CYS A 282 10.67 -13.52 4.56
CA CYS A 282 9.59 -12.58 4.87
C CYS A 282 9.01 -12.78 6.27
N ARG A 283 8.80 -14.05 6.67
CA ARG A 283 8.39 -14.38 8.03
C ARG A 283 9.42 -13.87 9.05
N GLN A 284 10.70 -14.09 8.81
CA GLN A 284 11.76 -13.57 9.68
C GLN A 284 11.71 -12.05 9.79
N LEU A 285 11.53 -11.31 8.70
CA LEU A 285 11.42 -9.84 8.72
C LEU A 285 10.24 -9.39 9.61
N GLY A 286 9.05 -9.98 9.42
CA GLY A 286 7.88 -9.65 10.24
C GLY A 286 8.11 -9.90 11.73
N HIS A 287 8.69 -11.05 12.08
CA HIS A 287 9.02 -11.37 13.48
C HIS A 287 10.09 -10.46 14.06
N GLN A 288 11.11 -10.09 13.28
CA GLN A 288 12.17 -9.18 13.71
C GLN A 288 11.63 -7.78 14.06
N VAL A 289 10.72 -7.23 13.27
CA VAL A 289 10.07 -5.95 13.58
C VAL A 289 9.30 -6.05 14.89
N LEU A 290 8.47 -7.08 15.04
CA LEU A 290 7.70 -7.29 16.27
C LEU A 290 8.61 -7.50 17.50
N ASP A 291 9.66 -8.31 17.38
CA ASP A 291 10.65 -8.51 18.45
C ASP A 291 11.38 -7.22 18.83
N ASN A 292 11.71 -6.38 17.85
CA ASN A 292 12.29 -5.08 18.13
C ASN A 292 11.33 -4.21 18.95
N MET A 293 10.06 -4.13 18.56
CA MET A 293 9.04 -3.37 19.29
C MET A 293 8.84 -3.93 20.72
N ILE A 294 8.80 -5.26 20.87
CA ILE A 294 8.67 -5.95 22.17
C ILE A 294 9.87 -5.64 23.07
N SER A 295 11.09 -5.72 22.53
CA SER A 295 12.32 -5.43 23.29
C SER A 295 12.37 -3.98 23.81
N ARG A 296 11.66 -3.07 23.12
CA ARG A 296 11.51 -1.66 23.47
C ARG A 296 10.25 -1.39 24.32
N GLY A 297 9.55 -2.43 24.76
CA GLY A 297 8.48 -2.37 25.75
C GLY A 297 7.05 -2.37 25.19
N ASN A 298 6.86 -2.54 23.88
CA ASN A 298 5.51 -2.60 23.31
C ASN A 298 4.85 -3.96 23.63
N ARG A 299 3.83 -3.93 24.49
CA ARG A 299 3.08 -5.11 24.92
C ARG A 299 2.05 -5.59 23.88
N VAL A 300 1.47 -4.67 23.12
CA VAL A 300 0.52 -4.99 22.05
C VAL A 300 1.22 -5.79 20.95
N ALA A 301 2.46 -5.43 20.61
CA ALA A 301 3.30 -6.18 19.69
C ALA A 301 3.54 -7.63 20.14
N ALA A 302 3.67 -7.88 21.45
CA ALA A 302 3.80 -9.23 21.97
C ALA A 302 2.54 -10.08 21.74
N VAL A 303 1.35 -9.48 21.94
CA VAL A 303 0.06 -10.12 21.67
C VAL A 303 -0.09 -10.39 20.16
N ARG A 304 0.13 -9.36 19.31
CA ARG A 304 0.05 -9.50 17.85
C ARG A 304 1.04 -10.54 17.30
N LYS A 305 2.23 -10.66 17.89
CA LYS A 305 3.19 -11.72 17.53
C LYS A 305 2.66 -13.12 17.86
N GLN A 306 2.02 -13.30 19.01
CA GLN A 306 1.43 -14.60 19.37
C GLN A 306 0.30 -14.99 18.43
N GLU A 307 -0.58 -14.04 18.08
CA GLU A 307 -1.64 -14.25 17.09
C GLU A 307 -1.07 -14.61 15.71
N LEU A 308 -0.01 -13.91 15.28
CA LEU A 308 0.65 -14.17 14.01
C LEU A 308 1.25 -15.59 13.97
N VAL A 309 1.95 -16.01 15.02
CA VAL A 309 2.48 -17.38 15.17
C VAL A 309 1.35 -18.40 15.10
N TYR A 310 0.23 -18.15 15.77
CA TYR A 310 -0.92 -19.04 15.72
C TYR A 310 -1.47 -19.18 14.29
N LEU A 311 -1.64 -18.07 13.58
CA LEU A 311 -2.10 -18.07 12.18
C LEU A 311 -1.12 -18.78 11.25
N GLU A 312 0.18 -18.62 11.44
CA GLU A 312 1.21 -19.36 10.69
C GLU A 312 1.07 -20.88 10.84
N VAL A 313 0.79 -21.34 12.06
CA VAL A 313 0.55 -22.77 12.33
C VAL A 313 -0.74 -23.24 11.64
N GLN A 314 -1.81 -22.44 11.67
CA GLN A 314 -3.06 -22.77 10.97
C GLN A 314 -2.86 -22.83 9.44
N CYS A 315 -2.08 -21.90 8.87
CA CYS A 315 -1.74 -21.91 7.45
C CYS A 315 -0.92 -23.15 7.07
N GLN A 316 0.02 -23.57 7.91
CA GLN A 316 0.80 -24.81 7.69
C GLN A 316 -0.10 -26.05 7.74
N GLU A 317 -1.03 -26.10 8.68
CA GLU A 317 -2.01 -27.18 8.78
C GLU A 317 -2.92 -27.23 7.54
N LEU A 318 -3.36 -26.07 7.05
CA LEU A 318 -4.14 -25.99 5.81
C LEU A 318 -3.35 -26.55 4.62
N ILE A 319 -2.08 -26.18 4.46
CA ILE A 319 -1.22 -26.75 3.39
C ILE A 319 -1.15 -28.28 3.51
N ALA A 320 -0.95 -28.81 4.73
CA ALA A 320 -0.89 -30.25 4.96
C ALA A 320 -2.22 -30.95 4.62
N GLN A 321 -3.36 -30.35 4.99
CA GLN A 321 -4.68 -30.91 4.69
C GLN A 321 -4.99 -30.88 3.20
N VAL A 322 -4.66 -29.80 2.48
CA VAL A 322 -4.78 -29.72 1.02
C VAL A 322 -4.02 -30.86 0.35
N GLN A 323 -2.79 -31.13 0.79
CA GLN A 323 -1.98 -32.25 0.28
C GLN A 323 -2.58 -33.62 0.62
N GLN A 324 -3.06 -33.81 1.84
CA GLN A 324 -3.66 -35.08 2.29
C GLN A 324 -4.95 -35.42 1.54
N HIS A 325 -5.76 -34.42 1.21
CA HIS A 325 -7.01 -34.57 0.46
C HIS A 325 -6.79 -34.62 -1.06
N GLY A 326 -5.55 -34.48 -1.53
CA GLY A 326 -5.20 -34.55 -2.95
C GLY A 326 -5.70 -33.36 -3.78
N LEU A 327 -5.98 -32.22 -3.12
CA LEU A 327 -6.38 -30.98 -3.79
C LEU A 327 -5.19 -30.37 -4.55
N GLN A 328 -5.46 -29.70 -5.67
CA GLN A 328 -4.47 -29.08 -6.53
C GLN A 328 -3.64 -28.05 -5.75
N THR A 329 -2.32 -28.09 -5.86
CA THR A 329 -1.46 -26.99 -5.39
C THR A 329 -1.55 -25.83 -6.37
N LEU A 330 -1.97 -24.66 -5.91
CA LEU A 330 -2.03 -23.48 -6.77
C LEU A 330 -0.65 -22.86 -6.95
N SER A 331 -0.44 -22.25 -8.10
CA SER A 331 0.75 -21.47 -8.40
C SER A 331 0.36 -20.18 -9.08
N LEU A 332 1.04 -19.10 -8.71
CA LEU A 332 1.01 -17.83 -9.44
C LEU A 332 2.22 -17.88 -10.36
N ALA A 333 2.02 -17.83 -11.67
CA ALA A 333 3.13 -17.73 -12.61
C ALA A 333 3.97 -16.50 -12.22
N ALA A 334 5.23 -16.70 -11.87
CA ALA A 334 6.10 -15.60 -11.45
C ALA A 334 6.22 -14.60 -12.61
N PRO A 335 6.01 -13.30 -12.38
CA PRO A 335 6.20 -12.29 -13.43
C PRO A 335 7.65 -12.24 -13.96
N ASP A 336 8.60 -12.85 -13.25
CA ASP A 336 10.01 -12.86 -13.65
C ASP A 336 10.30 -13.81 -14.83
N ASP A 337 9.52 -14.87 -15.05
CA ASP A 337 9.78 -15.80 -16.16
C ASP A 337 9.38 -15.19 -17.52
N THR A 338 8.33 -14.37 -17.56
CA THR A 338 7.91 -13.69 -18.80
C THR A 338 8.81 -12.51 -19.14
N ALA A 339 9.28 -11.75 -18.15
CA ALA A 339 10.28 -10.70 -18.37
C ALA A 339 11.65 -11.28 -18.80
N SER A 340 12.06 -12.40 -18.19
CA SER A 340 13.28 -13.13 -18.54
C SER A 340 13.21 -13.74 -19.94
N GLU A 341 12.07 -14.34 -20.34
CA GLU A 341 11.86 -14.84 -21.70
C GLU A 341 11.82 -13.73 -22.76
N LEU A 342 11.19 -12.59 -22.46
CA LEU A 342 11.15 -11.44 -23.37
C LEU A 342 12.53 -10.81 -23.54
N ALA A 343 13.33 -10.73 -22.47
CA ALA A 343 14.72 -10.30 -22.53
C ALA A 343 15.59 -11.27 -23.34
N ARG A 344 15.40 -12.59 -23.15
CA ARG A 344 16.10 -13.63 -23.93
C ARG A 344 15.76 -13.55 -25.42
N LYS A 345 14.49 -13.33 -25.76
CA LYS A 345 14.03 -13.13 -27.15
C LYS A 345 14.56 -11.85 -27.78
N ALA A 346 14.62 -10.75 -27.01
CA ALA A 346 15.17 -9.48 -27.48
C ALA A 346 16.69 -9.56 -27.77
N ASP A 347 17.44 -10.33 -26.96
CA ASP A 347 18.87 -10.59 -27.20
C ASP A 347 19.11 -11.54 -28.39
N GLU A 348 18.27 -12.57 -28.57
CA GLU A 348 18.30 -13.45 -29.73
C GLU A 348 18.01 -12.67 -31.04
N GLU A 349 17.02 -11.77 -31.04
CA GLU A 349 16.72 -10.89 -32.18
C GLU A 349 17.84 -9.88 -32.47
N ARG A 350 18.52 -9.37 -31.42
CA ARG A 350 19.68 -8.47 -31.57
C ARG A 350 20.88 -9.19 -32.20
N GLN A 351 21.16 -10.42 -31.78
CA GLN A 351 22.24 -11.23 -32.35
C GLN A 351 21.96 -11.63 -33.79
N GLN A 352 20.70 -11.93 -34.14
CA GLN A 352 20.31 -12.19 -35.53
C GLN A 352 20.39 -10.96 -36.44
N ARG A 353 20.09 -9.75 -35.93
CA ARG A 353 20.31 -8.51 -36.69
C ARG A 353 21.79 -8.20 -36.91
N MET A 354 22.65 -8.49 -35.94
CA MET A 354 24.10 -8.29 -36.09
C MET A 354 24.72 -9.27 -37.10
N LEU A 355 24.28 -10.52 -37.13
CA LEU A 355 24.75 -11.52 -38.10
C LEU A 355 24.31 -11.22 -39.54
N SER A 356 23.22 -10.47 -39.73
CA SER A 356 22.73 -10.06 -41.05
C SER A 356 23.41 -8.80 -41.62
N ALA A 357 24.05 -7.99 -40.77
CA ALA A 357 24.64 -6.71 -41.16
C ALA A 357 26.07 -6.81 -41.72
N ASP A 358 26.76 -7.94 -41.53
CA ASP A 358 28.16 -8.15 -41.98
C ASP A 358 28.29 -8.65 -43.42
N THR A 359 27.20 -8.80 -44.17
CA THR A 359 27.24 -9.32 -45.56
C THR A 359 27.23 -8.27 -46.67
N ASP A 360 27.02 -6.98 -46.37
CA ASP A 360 26.90 -5.92 -47.40
C ASP A 360 27.76 -4.70 -47.09
N ALA A 361 29.08 -4.80 -47.30
CA ALA A 361 29.94 -3.62 -47.52
C ALA A 361 31.29 -3.98 -48.16
N SER A 362 31.28 -4.46 -49.41
CA SER A 362 32.49 -4.44 -50.25
C SER A 362 32.43 -3.24 -51.22
N GLY A 363 33.26 -2.24 -50.97
CA GLY A 363 33.81 -1.36 -52.01
C GLY A 363 33.47 0.13 -51.89
N ALA A 364 34.44 0.93 -51.39
CA ALA A 364 35.05 2.04 -52.13
C ALA A 364 36.04 2.83 -51.25
N LEU A 365 37.20 3.14 -51.83
CA LEU A 365 38.36 3.84 -51.28
C LEU A 365 38.14 5.37 -51.15
N SER A 366 38.80 6.02 -50.18
CA SER A 366 39.78 7.13 -50.41
C SER A 366 39.97 8.10 -49.21
N MET A 367 41.24 8.22 -48.78
CA MET A 367 41.97 9.39 -48.23
C MET A 367 41.55 10.03 -46.88
N ALA A 368 42.50 10.02 -45.93
CA ALA A 368 42.59 10.86 -44.72
C ALA A 368 43.49 12.11 -44.98
N PRO A 369 43.81 13.00 -44.01
CA PRO A 369 43.35 13.13 -42.61
C PRO A 369 42.98 14.59 -42.21
N ASP A 370 42.36 14.80 -41.04
CA ASP A 370 42.94 15.66 -40.00
C ASP A 370 42.16 15.62 -38.67
N SER A 371 42.96 15.71 -37.61
CA SER A 371 42.72 15.44 -36.21
C SER A 371 42.02 16.56 -35.43
N ILE A 372 40.97 16.25 -34.67
CA ILE A 372 40.61 16.94 -33.41
C ILE A 372 39.93 15.93 -32.45
N ASN A 373 40.54 15.72 -31.27
CA ASN A 373 39.94 15.02 -30.12
C ASN A 373 38.63 15.68 -29.66
N PRO A 374 37.66 14.91 -29.16
CA PRO A 374 36.99 15.36 -27.95
C PRO A 374 36.95 14.31 -26.83
N MET A 375 37.18 14.86 -25.65
CA MET A 375 36.93 14.38 -24.29
C MET A 375 36.08 13.13 -24.10
N HIS A 376 36.56 12.29 -23.18
CA HIS A 376 35.75 11.39 -22.36
C HIS A 376 34.47 12.07 -21.86
N CYS A 377 33.31 11.66 -22.39
CA CYS A 377 32.04 11.76 -21.68
C CYS A 377 31.91 10.52 -20.78
N VAL A 378 32.11 10.71 -19.48
CA VAL A 378 31.62 9.78 -18.46
C VAL A 378 30.10 9.88 -18.48
N HIS A 379 29.39 8.77 -18.68
CA HIS A 379 27.95 8.66 -18.46
C HIS A 379 27.70 8.27 -16.99
N PRO A 380 26.97 9.07 -16.20
CA PRO A 380 26.44 8.57 -14.93
C PRO A 380 24.97 8.99 -14.77
N HIS A 381 23.99 8.26 -15.30
CA HIS A 381 22.56 8.57 -15.00
C HIS A 381 21.56 7.40 -15.07
N LEU A 382 21.93 6.16 -15.43
CA LEU A 382 20.95 5.07 -15.50
C LEU A 382 20.84 4.23 -14.22
N THR A 383 21.95 3.98 -13.52
CA THR A 383 21.99 3.11 -12.34
C THR A 383 21.29 3.71 -11.12
N SER A 384 21.37 5.04 -10.94
CA SER A 384 20.71 5.75 -9.84
C SER A 384 19.18 5.70 -9.89
N ASN A 385 18.58 5.56 -11.07
CA ASN A 385 17.12 5.53 -11.21
C ASN A 385 16.54 4.14 -10.86
N MET A 386 17.29 3.06 -11.10
CA MET A 386 16.84 1.71 -10.72
C MET A 386 16.89 1.48 -9.21
N GLU A 387 17.97 1.89 -8.53
CA GLU A 387 18.04 1.84 -7.06
C GLU A 387 16.97 2.72 -6.39
N PHE A 388 16.54 3.78 -7.06
CA PHE A 388 15.50 4.69 -6.60
C PHE A 388 14.08 4.08 -6.68
N LEU A 389 13.74 3.42 -7.80
CA LEU A 389 12.47 2.72 -7.95
C LEU A 389 12.36 1.53 -6.99
N ASP A 390 13.49 0.85 -6.74
CA ASP A 390 13.58 -0.20 -5.74
C ASP A 390 13.16 0.29 -4.36
N ASN A 391 13.40 1.55 -3.99
CA ASN A 391 12.99 2.09 -2.68
C ASN A 391 11.47 2.24 -2.52
N ILE A 392 10.72 2.40 -3.61
CA ILE A 392 9.26 2.57 -3.62
C ILE A 392 8.56 1.20 -3.77
N GLY A 393 9.22 0.22 -4.38
CA GLY A 393 8.77 -1.16 -4.50
C GLY A 393 7.76 -1.46 -5.60
N ILE A 394 6.81 -0.57 -5.89
CA ILE A 394 5.94 -0.65 -7.08
C ILE A 394 5.93 0.71 -7.76
N SER A 395 6.45 0.76 -8.99
CA SER A 395 6.49 2.00 -9.76
C SER A 395 5.12 2.33 -10.35
N SER A 396 4.96 3.58 -10.77
CA SER A 396 3.78 4.00 -11.53
C SER A 396 3.60 3.25 -12.85
N GLU A 397 4.69 2.83 -13.50
CA GLU A 397 4.68 2.04 -14.73
C GLU A 397 4.19 0.61 -14.47
N ASP A 398 4.65 -0.02 -13.37
CA ASP A 398 4.23 -1.38 -13.00
C ASP A 398 2.72 -1.49 -12.85
N PHE A 399 2.07 -0.51 -12.21
CA PHE A 399 0.61 -0.51 -12.08
C PHE A 399 -0.11 -0.44 -13.42
N LEU A 400 0.40 0.33 -14.38
CA LEU A 400 -0.21 0.41 -15.71
C LEU A 400 -0.12 -0.93 -16.42
N THR A 401 1.00 -1.64 -16.28
CA THR A 401 1.14 -3.01 -16.79
C THR A 401 0.20 -3.97 -16.08
N ILE A 402 0.06 -3.90 -14.75
CA ILE A 402 -0.86 -4.74 -13.97
C ILE A 402 -2.31 -4.50 -14.41
N VAL A 403 -2.72 -3.24 -14.58
CA VAL A 403 -4.07 -2.87 -15.02
C VAL A 403 -4.40 -3.46 -16.40
N GLN A 404 -3.42 -3.53 -17.31
CA GLN A 404 -3.55 -4.15 -18.62
C GLN A 404 -3.64 -5.68 -18.55
N GLN A 405 -3.09 -6.30 -17.50
CA GLN A 405 -3.14 -7.75 -17.29
C GLN A 405 -4.44 -8.23 -16.63
N ILE A 406 -5.22 -7.34 -16.01
CA ILE A 406 -6.57 -7.66 -15.55
C ILE A 406 -7.43 -7.90 -16.81
N GLY A 407 -7.94 -9.12 -16.99
CA GLY A 407 -8.67 -9.56 -18.18
C GLY A 407 -9.83 -8.63 -18.60
N ASP A 408 -10.11 -8.58 -19.90
CA ASP A 408 -11.17 -7.76 -20.47
C ASP A 408 -12.56 -8.27 -20.00
N PRO A 409 -13.39 -7.44 -19.34
CA PRO A 409 -14.71 -7.84 -18.86
C PRO A 409 -15.62 -8.44 -19.94
N ASP A 410 -15.42 -8.09 -21.21
CA ASP A 410 -16.22 -8.60 -22.34
C ASP A 410 -15.93 -10.06 -22.74
N THR A 411 -14.94 -10.70 -22.12
CA THR A 411 -14.55 -12.11 -22.38
C THR A 411 -14.90 -13.08 -21.24
N MET A 412 -15.71 -12.63 -20.26
CA MET A 412 -15.94 -13.32 -18.98
C MET A 412 -17.08 -14.36 -19.05
N PRO A 413 -16.86 -15.63 -18.64
CA PRO A 413 -17.94 -16.61 -18.49
C PRO A 413 -18.84 -16.32 -17.27
N GLU A 414 -20.15 -16.50 -17.40
CA GLU A 414 -21.18 -16.15 -16.37
C GLU A 414 -21.09 -16.95 -15.05
N ASN A 415 -20.34 -18.05 -15.00
CA ASN A 415 -20.23 -18.93 -13.82
C ASN A 415 -18.98 -18.63 -12.96
N MET A 416 -18.65 -17.36 -12.73
CA MET A 416 -17.47 -16.98 -11.96
C MET A 416 -17.74 -16.76 -10.48
N LEU A 417 -16.68 -16.95 -9.68
CA LEU A 417 -16.68 -16.79 -8.24
C LEU A 417 -17.30 -15.47 -7.80
N THR A 418 -18.10 -15.54 -6.74
CA THR A 418 -18.61 -14.35 -6.06
C THR A 418 -17.77 -14.14 -4.81
N LEU A 419 -17.18 -12.96 -4.71
CA LEU A 419 -16.34 -12.59 -3.57
C LEU A 419 -17.24 -12.12 -2.44
N GLU A 420 -17.11 -12.73 -1.27
CA GLU A 420 -17.81 -12.38 -0.02
C GLU A 420 -17.08 -11.34 0.80
#